data_AF-A0A3B8V129-F1
#
_entry.id   AF-A0A3B8V129-F1
#
_cell.length_a   1.000
_cell.length_b   1.000
_cell.length_c   1.000
_cell.angle_alpha   90.00
_cell.angle_beta   90.00
_cell.angle_gamma   90.00
#
_symmetry.space_group_name_H-M   'P 1'
#
loop_
_entity.id
_entity.type
_entity.pdbx_description
1 polymer ?
#
loop_
_entity_poly.entity_id
_entity_poly.type
_entity_poly.pdbx_seq_one_letter_code
_entity_poly.pdbx_strand_id
1 'polypeptide(L)'
;MPDPLSILLKRALRTTSLRCLALGSALLPALAASAQDSPPIPDPGNTPSRRVAPTPAPESSDRFRVRITPGIASEARRLLESNRDARPRLLVLLCENKGRLSGRDPLDAPFLERPQPILSMPITSAMLAEPATFLLGPDEIDTVMVPERLDHLSGGFLARAVLDLGLARGHAATGNPVSTITSVEFAPDRDRTFDLVVDRTRPTVELPTASNLKWIELDSPSITRTLGRPVRHRAGVAFPPAYFDLDAKRRFWPVIYVIPGFGGDHRAATRYAAMLRDPSMRSYLPQAVWVVLDPNDRLGHHGFADGDNFGPRGTALVEEFIPWLEKRFRLVPDSKGRFVTGHSSGGWSSLWLQLQHPDVFGGCFSSAPDPVDFAAFGT
;
A
#
# COMPACT_ATOMS: atom_id res chain seq x y z
N MET A 1 57.49 43.17 8.86
CA MET A 1 56.64 43.45 7.67
C MET A 1 56.83 42.27 6.73
N PRO A 2 55.80 41.46 6.46
CA PRO A 2 54.55 41.75 5.70
C PRO A 2 53.28 41.58 6.58
N ASP A 3 52.01 41.86 6.25
CA ASP A 3 51.24 42.46 5.14
C ASP A 3 49.91 43.01 5.79
N PRO A 4 49.42 44.24 5.52
CA PRO A 4 48.34 44.88 6.28
C PRO A 4 46.91 44.35 6.04
N LEU A 5 46.68 43.39 5.14
CA LEU A 5 45.34 42.91 4.78
C LEU A 5 44.80 41.75 5.65
N SER A 6 45.59 41.20 6.58
CA SER A 6 45.16 40.08 7.44
C SER A 6 44.53 40.48 8.79
N ILE A 7 44.53 41.79 9.12
CA ILE A 7 44.08 42.28 10.45
C ILE A 7 42.63 42.82 10.43
N LEU A 8 42.05 43.08 9.25
CA LEU A 8 40.69 43.62 9.14
C LEU A 8 39.56 42.57 9.09
N LEU A 9 39.86 41.28 8.90
CA LEU A 9 38.81 40.23 8.86
C LEU A 9 38.48 39.60 10.23
N LYS A 10 39.24 39.93 11.30
CA LYS A 10 39.03 39.38 12.65
C LYS A 10 38.24 40.28 13.61
N ARG A 11 37.69 41.40 13.13
CA ARG A 11 36.91 42.33 13.98
C ARG A 11 35.45 42.57 13.59
N ALA A 12 34.92 41.86 12.58
CA ALA A 12 33.52 42.02 12.13
C ALA A 12 32.54 40.91 12.60
N LEU A 13 32.93 40.05 13.54
CA LEU A 13 32.07 38.94 14.03
C LEU A 13 31.66 39.04 15.50
N ARG A 14 31.74 40.24 16.10
CA ARG A 14 31.18 40.48 17.44
C ARG A 14 30.21 41.66 17.39
N THR A 15 28.99 41.39 16.91
CA THR A 15 27.73 42.01 17.35
C THR A 15 26.67 41.74 16.29
N THR A 16 25.88 40.69 16.44
CA THR A 16 24.43 40.74 16.20
C THR A 16 23.79 39.42 16.64
N SER A 17 22.73 39.56 17.43
CA SER A 17 21.87 38.48 17.85
C SER A 17 21.07 37.97 16.66
N LEU A 18 21.04 36.67 16.41
CA LEU A 18 19.89 36.04 15.76
C LEU A 18 19.77 34.58 16.18
N ARG A 19 18.63 34.32 16.81
CA ARG A 19 18.08 33.00 17.11
C ARG A 19 17.83 32.27 15.79
N CYS A 20 18.30 31.03 15.67
CA CYS A 20 17.66 30.03 14.83
C CYS A 20 17.91 28.65 15.44
N LEU A 21 16.82 27.96 15.75
CA LEU A 21 16.79 26.57 16.19
C LEU A 21 17.30 25.67 15.05
N ALA A 22 18.29 24.84 15.35
CA ALA A 22 18.54 23.60 14.64
C ALA A 22 18.63 22.50 15.70
N LEU A 23 17.49 21.83 15.94
CA LEU A 23 17.42 20.57 16.68
C LEU A 23 16.65 19.59 15.79
N GLY A 24 17.31 19.22 14.70
CA GLY A 24 17.06 18.02 13.94
C GLY A 24 18.37 17.24 13.90
N SER A 25 18.28 15.91 14.06
CA SER A 25 19.38 14.94 13.98
C SER A 25 20.11 14.63 15.30
N ALA A 26 19.50 13.76 16.09
CA ALA A 26 20.26 12.83 16.93
C ALA A 26 19.47 11.52 17.05
N LEU A 27 19.84 10.54 16.22
CA LEU A 27 19.81 9.07 16.42
C LEU A 27 19.61 8.33 15.09
N LEU A 28 20.70 8.24 14.32
CA LEU A 28 20.93 7.24 13.28
C LEU A 28 22.44 6.92 13.34
N PRO A 29 22.87 5.77 13.87
CA PRO A 29 24.23 5.33 13.66
C PRO A 29 24.33 4.58 12.33
N ALA A 30 25.20 5.10 11.48
CA ALA A 30 26.14 4.39 10.62
C ALA A 30 25.58 3.45 9.53
N LEU A 31 25.36 4.02 8.35
CA LEU A 31 25.74 3.43 7.05
C LEU A 31 25.87 4.55 6.02
N ALA A 32 26.86 5.40 6.25
CA ALA A 32 27.37 6.33 5.25
C ALA A 32 28.87 6.49 5.51
N ALA A 33 29.64 5.56 4.94
CA ALA A 33 31.08 5.70 4.82
C ALA A 33 31.50 5.25 3.42
N SER A 34 32.16 6.18 2.73
CA SER A 34 32.90 6.10 1.48
C SER A 34 32.14 5.68 0.21
N ALA A 35 31.78 6.70 -0.59
CA ALA A 35 31.95 6.62 -2.03
C ALA A 35 33.45 6.38 -2.30
N GLN A 36 33.80 5.12 -2.57
CA GLN A 36 35.08 4.76 -3.16
C GLN A 36 34.83 4.50 -4.65
N ASP A 37 35.67 5.08 -5.49
CA ASP A 37 35.72 4.84 -6.93
C ASP A 37 35.69 3.34 -7.22
N SER A 38 34.57 2.86 -7.78
CA SER A 38 34.48 1.49 -8.28
C SER A 38 35.46 1.34 -9.45
N PRO A 39 36.33 0.31 -9.48
CA PRO A 39 37.12 0.02 -10.65
C PRO A 39 36.20 -0.32 -11.84
N PRO A 40 36.63 -0.03 -13.09
CA PRO A 40 35.81 -0.30 -14.27
C PRO A 40 35.45 -1.79 -14.35
N ILE A 41 34.22 -2.06 -14.78
CA ILE A 41 33.71 -3.41 -15.01
C ILE A 41 34.61 -4.09 -16.05
N PRO A 42 35.21 -5.26 -15.74
CA PRO A 42 36.00 -5.99 -16.72
C PRO A 42 35.15 -6.36 -17.94
N ASP A 43 35.72 -6.17 -19.13
CA ASP A 43 35.19 -6.63 -20.41
C ASP A 43 34.78 -8.11 -20.28
N PRO A 44 33.56 -8.53 -20.68
CA PRO A 44 33.11 -9.91 -20.54
C PRO A 44 33.86 -10.80 -21.54
N GLY A 45 35.11 -11.11 -21.20
CA GLY A 45 35.93 -12.07 -21.88
C GLY A 45 35.24 -13.43 -21.87
N ASN A 46 35.05 -13.94 -23.08
CA ASN A 46 34.52 -15.23 -23.53
C ASN A 46 34.62 -16.40 -22.52
N THR A 47 33.85 -16.33 -21.43
CA THR A 47 33.73 -17.41 -20.46
C THR A 47 32.61 -18.32 -20.98
N PRO A 48 32.87 -19.57 -21.38
CA PRO A 48 31.82 -20.43 -21.87
C PRO A 48 30.80 -20.61 -20.75
N SER A 49 29.57 -20.14 -20.99
CA SER A 49 28.46 -20.39 -20.09
C SER A 49 28.31 -21.91 -19.99
N ARG A 50 28.59 -22.45 -18.80
CA ARG A 50 28.33 -23.86 -18.53
C ARG A 50 26.82 -24.02 -18.55
N ARG A 51 26.25 -24.32 -19.71
CA ARG A 51 24.86 -24.76 -19.84
C ARG A 51 24.74 -26.05 -19.05
N VAL A 52 24.32 -25.91 -17.79
CA VAL A 52 23.78 -27.03 -17.03
C VAL A 52 22.51 -27.43 -17.78
N ALA A 53 22.50 -28.64 -18.34
CA ALA A 53 21.29 -29.18 -18.92
C ALA A 53 20.19 -29.14 -17.84
N PRO A 54 18.98 -28.63 -18.13
CA PRO A 54 17.90 -28.67 -17.16
C PRO A 54 17.68 -30.14 -16.79
N THR A 55 17.74 -30.44 -15.49
CA THR A 55 17.31 -31.75 -14.99
C THR A 55 15.90 -31.99 -15.52
N PRO A 56 15.62 -33.14 -16.16
CA PRO A 56 14.28 -33.43 -16.65
C PRO A 56 13.30 -33.31 -15.48
N ALA A 57 12.20 -32.57 -15.70
CA ALA A 57 11.16 -32.42 -14.70
C ALA A 57 10.58 -33.79 -14.36
N PRO A 58 10.32 -34.11 -13.09
CA PRO A 58 9.59 -35.32 -12.73
C PRO A 58 8.22 -35.30 -13.41
N GLU A 59 7.75 -36.46 -13.88
CA GLU A 59 6.48 -36.64 -14.61
C GLU A 59 5.22 -36.42 -13.76
N SER A 60 5.38 -36.01 -12.49
CA SER A 60 4.29 -35.90 -11.54
C SER A 60 4.48 -34.73 -10.57
N SER A 61 3.42 -33.95 -10.36
CA SER A 61 3.49 -32.72 -9.56
C SER A 61 2.34 -32.60 -8.55
N ASP A 62 2.69 -32.11 -7.35
CA ASP A 62 1.70 -31.78 -6.33
C ASP A 62 0.75 -30.67 -6.84
N ARG A 63 -0.55 -30.83 -6.55
CA ARG A 63 -1.62 -29.92 -6.99
C ARG A 63 -2.64 -29.65 -5.89
N PHE A 64 -3.44 -28.61 -6.07
CA PHE A 64 -4.51 -28.20 -5.16
C PHE A 64 -5.86 -28.36 -5.84
N ARG A 65 -6.76 -29.13 -5.22
CA ARG A 65 -8.18 -29.13 -5.57
C ARG A 65 -8.90 -28.13 -4.69
N VAL A 66 -9.36 -27.04 -5.28
CA VAL A 66 -10.09 -26.00 -4.58
C VAL A 66 -11.56 -26.08 -4.93
N ARG A 67 -12.39 -26.37 -3.92
CA ARG A 67 -13.86 -26.39 -4.05
C ARG A 67 -14.45 -25.14 -3.42
N ILE A 68 -15.30 -24.43 -4.16
CA ILE A 68 -16.07 -23.30 -3.64
C ILE A 68 -17.46 -23.79 -3.30
N THR A 69 -17.96 -23.50 -2.09
CA THR A 69 -19.30 -23.95 -1.69
C THR A 69 -20.39 -23.26 -2.52
N PRO A 70 -21.53 -23.95 -2.80
CA PRO A 70 -22.67 -23.42 -3.55
C PRO A 70 -23.07 -21.98 -3.21
N GLY A 71 -23.22 -21.69 -1.91
CA GLY A 71 -23.62 -20.36 -1.43
C GLY A 71 -22.59 -19.27 -1.72
N ILE A 72 -21.30 -19.57 -1.52
CA ILE A 72 -20.21 -18.64 -1.80
C ILE A 72 -20.07 -18.41 -3.31
N ALA A 73 -20.11 -19.48 -4.11
CA ALA A 73 -19.99 -19.40 -5.57
C ALA A 73 -21.14 -18.56 -6.15
N SER A 74 -22.37 -18.79 -5.68
CA SER A 74 -23.55 -18.02 -6.10
C SER A 74 -23.45 -16.53 -5.78
N GLU A 75 -22.98 -16.16 -4.59
CA GLU A 75 -22.80 -14.75 -4.21
C GLU A 75 -21.65 -14.10 -4.98
N ALA A 76 -20.50 -14.75 -5.07
CA ALA A 76 -19.37 -14.26 -5.85
C ALA A 76 -19.75 -14.02 -7.32
N ARG A 77 -20.53 -14.94 -7.92
CA ARG A 77 -21.06 -14.77 -9.27
C ARG A 77 -21.93 -13.52 -9.41
N ARG A 78 -22.88 -13.30 -8.50
CA ARG A 78 -23.74 -12.09 -8.51
C ARG A 78 -22.93 -10.80 -8.43
N LEU A 79 -21.91 -10.78 -7.55
CA LEU A 79 -21.04 -9.62 -7.39
C LEU A 79 -20.25 -9.34 -8.68
N LEU A 80 -19.70 -10.37 -9.32
CA LEU A 80 -18.93 -10.23 -10.56
C LEU A 80 -19.80 -9.84 -11.76
N GLU A 81 -21.03 -10.35 -11.87
CA GLU A 81 -21.99 -9.96 -12.90
C GLU A 81 -22.36 -8.46 -12.81
N SER A 82 -22.37 -7.92 -11.58
CA SER A 82 -22.61 -6.51 -11.28
C SER A 82 -21.35 -5.63 -11.44
N ASN A 83 -20.17 -6.23 -11.57
CA ASN A 83 -18.87 -5.54 -11.64
C ASN A 83 -18.03 -6.12 -12.81
N ARG A 84 -18.48 -5.89 -14.05
CA ARG A 84 -17.90 -6.51 -15.26
C ARG A 84 -16.43 -6.14 -15.53
N ASP A 85 -15.96 -5.05 -14.93
CA ASP A 85 -14.58 -4.59 -15.00
C ASP A 85 -13.65 -5.25 -13.97
N ALA A 86 -14.21 -6.05 -13.05
CA ALA A 86 -13.44 -6.87 -12.12
C ALA A 86 -12.58 -7.91 -12.86
N ARG A 87 -11.47 -8.29 -12.24
CA ARG A 87 -10.51 -9.28 -12.75
C ARG A 87 -10.24 -10.31 -11.65
N PRO A 88 -11.21 -11.18 -11.35
CA PRO A 88 -11.10 -12.06 -10.20
C PRO A 88 -10.07 -13.16 -10.45
N ARG A 89 -9.43 -13.60 -9.37
CA ARG A 89 -8.42 -14.67 -9.41
C ARG A 89 -8.63 -15.60 -8.24
N LEU A 90 -8.48 -16.89 -8.48
CA LEU A 90 -8.36 -17.89 -7.43
C LEU A 90 -6.89 -18.05 -7.09
N LEU A 91 -6.56 -17.86 -5.81
CA LEU A 91 -5.22 -17.93 -5.29
C LEU A 91 -5.11 -19.09 -4.32
N VAL A 92 -3.99 -19.80 -4.36
CA VAL A 92 -3.54 -20.66 -3.26
C VAL A 92 -2.28 -20.04 -2.70
N LEU A 93 -2.40 -19.53 -1.48
CA LEU A 93 -1.31 -18.91 -0.74
C LEU A 93 -0.71 -19.97 0.18
N LEU A 94 0.61 -20.08 0.16
CA LEU A 94 1.36 -20.97 1.03
C LEU A 94 2.20 -20.15 2.00
N CYS A 95 2.44 -20.72 3.18
CA CYS A 95 3.35 -20.16 4.18
C CYS A 95 4.08 -21.30 4.85
N GLU A 96 5.41 -21.24 4.90
CA GLU A 96 6.20 -22.22 5.63
C GLU A 96 5.75 -22.33 7.10
N ASN A 97 5.45 -23.54 7.56
CA ASN A 97 5.01 -23.75 8.93
C ASN A 97 6.19 -24.08 9.86
N LYS A 98 7.20 -23.21 9.90
CA LYS A 98 8.40 -23.40 10.74
C LYS A 98 9.07 -22.10 11.11
N GLY A 99 9.87 -22.14 12.19
CA GLY A 99 10.65 -21.00 12.66
C GLY A 99 9.79 -19.75 12.89
N ARG A 100 10.25 -18.60 12.40
CA ARG A 100 9.55 -17.29 12.55
C ARG A 100 8.22 -17.18 11.81
N LEU A 101 7.93 -18.11 10.90
CA LEU A 101 6.69 -18.14 10.12
C LEU A 101 5.68 -19.17 10.64
N SER A 102 6.05 -19.97 11.63
CA SER A 102 5.18 -20.98 12.23
C SER A 102 3.83 -20.38 12.65
N GLY A 103 2.73 -20.98 12.19
CA GLY A 103 1.37 -20.54 12.52
C GLY A 103 0.92 -19.22 11.90
N ARG A 104 1.72 -18.58 11.02
CA ARG A 104 1.29 -17.38 10.28
C ARG A 104 0.18 -17.73 9.28
N ASP A 105 -0.79 -16.85 9.15
CA ASP A 105 -1.83 -16.99 8.12
C ASP A 105 -1.20 -16.82 6.73
N PRO A 106 -1.41 -17.75 5.77
CA PRO A 106 -0.92 -17.57 4.40
C PRO A 106 -1.43 -16.30 3.71
N LEU A 107 -2.54 -15.71 4.19
CA LEU A 107 -3.01 -14.39 3.73
C LEU A 107 -2.03 -13.25 3.98
N ASP A 108 -1.20 -13.36 5.02
CA ASP A 108 -0.21 -12.33 5.35
C ASP A 108 1.01 -12.37 4.41
N ALA A 109 1.15 -13.45 3.63
CA ALA A 109 2.17 -13.60 2.59
C ALA A 109 1.71 -12.95 1.26
N PRO A 110 2.63 -12.52 0.37
CA PRO A 110 4.07 -12.72 0.38
C PRO A 110 4.83 -11.72 1.27
N PHE A 111 5.82 -12.21 2.04
CA PHE A 111 6.71 -11.36 2.83
C PHE A 111 7.87 -10.86 1.96
N LEU A 112 8.19 -9.55 2.02
CA LEU A 112 9.26 -8.93 1.22
C LEU A 112 10.61 -9.63 1.36
N GLU A 113 11.03 -9.92 2.60
CA GLU A 113 12.34 -10.54 2.87
C GLU A 113 12.37 -12.05 2.64
N ARG A 114 11.20 -12.68 2.55
CA ARG A 114 11.07 -14.13 2.42
C ARG A 114 9.78 -14.49 1.66
N PRO A 115 9.76 -14.30 0.33
CA PRO A 115 8.58 -14.58 -0.47
C PRO A 115 8.15 -16.03 -0.28
N GLN A 116 6.85 -16.25 -0.16
CA GLN A 116 6.28 -17.57 0.02
C GLN A 116 5.64 -18.03 -1.29
N PRO A 117 5.48 -19.36 -1.49
CA PRO A 117 4.89 -19.87 -2.70
C PRO A 117 3.43 -19.40 -2.89
N ILE A 118 3.07 -19.05 -4.12
CA ILE A 118 1.71 -18.62 -4.49
C ILE A 118 1.35 -19.29 -5.82
N LEU A 119 0.15 -19.83 -5.90
CA LEU A 119 -0.48 -20.25 -7.16
C LEU A 119 -1.67 -19.35 -7.44
N SER A 120 -1.95 -19.14 -8.72
CA SER A 120 -2.95 -18.18 -9.17
C SER A 120 -3.57 -18.59 -10.49
N MET A 121 -4.90 -18.59 -10.57
CA MET A 121 -5.67 -18.87 -11.78
C MET A 121 -6.71 -17.75 -12.00
N PRO A 122 -6.89 -17.24 -13.24
CA PRO A 122 -7.99 -16.31 -13.54
C PRO A 122 -9.35 -17.01 -13.38
N ILE A 123 -10.34 -16.29 -12.86
CA ILE A 123 -11.71 -16.79 -12.71
C ILE A 123 -12.66 -15.93 -13.56
N THR A 124 -13.74 -16.55 -14.03
CA THR A 124 -14.88 -15.83 -14.63
C THR A 124 -16.14 -16.13 -13.84
N SER A 125 -17.17 -15.29 -13.97
CA SER A 125 -18.47 -15.54 -13.34
C SER A 125 -19.10 -16.86 -13.83
N ALA A 126 -18.87 -17.24 -15.08
CA ALA A 126 -19.35 -18.51 -15.66
C ALA A 126 -18.70 -19.74 -15.01
N MET A 127 -17.41 -19.65 -14.67
CA MET A 127 -16.68 -20.72 -13.98
C MET A 127 -17.22 -21.01 -12.57
N LEU A 128 -17.95 -20.08 -11.97
CA LEU A 128 -18.57 -20.24 -10.65
C LEU A 128 -19.94 -20.93 -10.71
N ALA A 129 -20.39 -21.41 -11.88
CA ALA A 129 -21.53 -22.30 -11.98
C ALA A 129 -21.24 -23.64 -11.29
N GLU A 130 -22.27 -24.27 -10.71
CA GLU A 130 -22.07 -25.49 -9.93
C GLU A 130 -21.80 -26.73 -10.82
N PRO A 131 -20.83 -27.60 -10.45
CA PRO A 131 -19.93 -27.49 -9.29
C PRO A 131 -18.71 -26.59 -9.56
N ALA A 132 -18.45 -25.62 -8.68
CA ALA A 132 -17.27 -24.74 -8.75
C ALA A 132 -16.06 -25.40 -8.09
N THR A 133 -15.38 -26.29 -8.83
CA THR A 133 -14.16 -26.99 -8.40
C THR A 133 -13.03 -26.78 -9.39
N PHE A 134 -11.84 -26.43 -8.89
CA PHE A 134 -10.69 -26.05 -9.70
C PHE A 134 -9.46 -26.84 -9.28
N LEU A 135 -8.61 -27.17 -10.24
CA LEU A 135 -7.27 -27.70 -9.98
C LEU A 135 -6.24 -26.61 -10.25
N LEU A 136 -5.31 -26.42 -9.32
CA LEU A 136 -4.17 -25.52 -9.45
C LEU A 136 -2.89 -26.30 -9.19
N GLY A 137 -1.97 -26.27 -10.15
CA GLY A 137 -0.70 -26.99 -10.10
C GLY A 137 0.15 -26.62 -11.32
N PRO A 138 1.41 -27.04 -11.39
CA PRO A 138 2.30 -26.68 -12.49
C PRO A 138 1.85 -27.26 -13.84
N ASP A 139 1.10 -28.37 -13.83
CA ASP A 139 0.56 -29.00 -15.04
C ASP A 139 -0.88 -28.57 -15.37
N GLU A 140 -1.48 -27.68 -14.56
CA GLU A 140 -2.86 -27.26 -14.71
C GLU A 140 -2.96 -25.98 -15.56
N ILE A 141 -3.83 -26.01 -16.57
CA ILE A 141 -4.03 -24.90 -17.52
C ILE A 141 -4.33 -23.60 -16.77
N ASP A 142 -3.78 -22.47 -17.26
CA ASP A 142 -3.96 -21.12 -16.71
C ASP A 142 -3.46 -20.90 -15.27
N THR A 143 -2.78 -21.88 -14.67
CA THR A 143 -2.09 -21.70 -13.40
C THR A 143 -0.79 -20.93 -13.60
N VAL A 144 -0.68 -19.79 -12.93
CA VAL A 144 0.57 -19.04 -12.76
C VAL A 144 1.03 -19.23 -11.33
N MET A 145 2.32 -19.51 -11.13
CA MET A 145 2.84 -19.78 -9.80
C MET A 145 4.25 -19.25 -9.59
N VAL A 146 4.56 -18.88 -8.35
CA VAL A 146 5.88 -18.44 -7.91
C VAL A 146 6.21 -19.18 -6.61
N PRO A 147 7.33 -19.91 -6.50
CA PRO A 147 8.23 -20.28 -7.60
C PRO A 147 7.50 -21.13 -8.66
N GLU A 148 8.05 -21.23 -9.87
CA GLU A 148 7.45 -21.97 -11.00
C GLU A 148 7.34 -23.49 -10.79
N ARG A 149 7.78 -23.99 -9.62
CA ARG A 149 7.93 -25.42 -9.31
C ARG A 149 7.63 -25.70 -7.84
N LEU A 150 6.65 -26.56 -7.56
CA LEU A 150 6.33 -27.03 -6.20
C LEU A 150 7.19 -28.23 -5.77
N ASP A 151 7.69 -29.01 -6.71
CA ASP A 151 8.46 -30.23 -6.45
C ASP A 151 9.81 -29.98 -5.75
N HIS A 152 10.30 -28.75 -5.80
CA HIS A 152 11.48 -28.31 -5.05
C HIS A 152 11.15 -27.94 -3.58
N LEU A 153 9.87 -27.83 -3.23
CA LEU A 153 9.46 -27.55 -1.86
C LEU A 153 9.59 -28.82 -1.00
N SER A 154 10.00 -28.61 0.25
CA SER A 154 10.09 -29.70 1.23
C SER A 154 9.67 -29.23 2.62
N GLY A 155 9.01 -30.13 3.34
CA GLY A 155 8.51 -29.92 4.70
C GLY A 155 7.11 -29.33 4.76
N GLY A 156 6.71 -28.94 5.97
CA GLY A 156 5.35 -28.49 6.28
C GLY A 156 5.07 -27.03 5.90
N PHE A 157 3.91 -26.81 5.29
CA PHE A 157 3.35 -25.51 4.92
C PHE A 157 1.91 -25.39 5.41
N LEU A 158 1.48 -24.16 5.65
CA LEU A 158 0.07 -23.81 5.77
C LEU A 158 -0.40 -23.33 4.39
N ALA A 159 -1.55 -23.82 3.95
CA ALA A 159 -2.18 -23.48 2.69
C ALA A 159 -3.53 -22.80 2.92
N ARG A 160 -3.84 -21.80 2.11
CA ARG A 160 -5.15 -21.15 2.08
C ARG A 160 -5.56 -20.80 0.66
N ALA A 161 -6.80 -21.15 0.30
CA ALA A 161 -7.42 -20.68 -0.93
C ALA A 161 -8.13 -19.34 -0.71
N VAL A 162 -8.01 -18.44 -1.67
CA VAL A 162 -8.66 -17.12 -1.68
C VAL A 162 -9.24 -16.89 -3.07
N LEU A 163 -10.54 -16.63 -3.14
CA LEU A 163 -11.13 -16.04 -4.34
C LEU A 163 -11.01 -14.52 -4.20
N ASP A 164 -10.00 -13.94 -4.82
CA ASP A 164 -9.90 -12.49 -4.94
C ASP A 164 -10.92 -12.03 -5.98
N LEU A 165 -11.93 -11.28 -5.56
CA LEU A 165 -12.98 -10.80 -6.44
C LEU A 165 -12.52 -9.62 -7.31
N GLY A 166 -11.36 -9.01 -7.00
CA GLY A 166 -10.86 -7.84 -7.73
C GLY A 166 -11.74 -6.59 -7.57
N LEU A 167 -12.49 -6.50 -6.47
CA LEU A 167 -13.40 -5.38 -6.15
C LEU A 167 -12.75 -4.34 -5.23
N ALA A 168 -11.65 -4.72 -4.59
CA ALA A 168 -10.86 -3.89 -3.69
C ALA A 168 -9.38 -4.31 -3.82
N ARG A 169 -8.51 -3.66 -3.06
CA ARG A 169 -7.07 -3.88 -3.19
C ARG A 169 -6.64 -5.25 -2.62
N GLY A 170 -6.27 -6.14 -3.53
CA GLY A 170 -5.50 -7.36 -3.28
C GLY A 170 -6.25 -8.49 -2.57
N HIS A 171 -5.55 -9.62 -2.43
CA HIS A 171 -6.12 -10.88 -1.90
C HIS A 171 -6.64 -10.76 -0.47
N ALA A 172 -6.02 -9.90 0.34
CA ALA A 172 -6.42 -9.62 1.71
C ALA A 172 -7.52 -8.54 1.82
N ALA A 173 -8.31 -8.29 0.78
CA ALA A 173 -9.47 -7.42 0.86
C ALA A 173 -10.64 -8.05 1.64
N THR A 174 -11.37 -7.23 2.39
CA THR A 174 -12.61 -7.66 3.07
C THR A 174 -13.65 -8.06 2.03
N GLY A 175 -14.48 -9.06 2.32
CA GLY A 175 -15.47 -9.54 1.35
C GLY A 175 -14.94 -10.58 0.36
N ASN A 176 -13.63 -10.80 0.27
CA ASN A 176 -13.09 -11.91 -0.53
C ASN A 176 -13.43 -13.26 0.14
N PRO A 177 -13.93 -14.25 -0.61
CA PRO A 177 -14.10 -15.60 -0.11
C PRO A 177 -12.77 -16.31 0.16
N VAL A 178 -12.71 -17.08 1.24
CA VAL A 178 -11.51 -17.81 1.67
C VAL A 178 -11.83 -19.20 2.19
N SER A 179 -10.83 -20.08 2.18
CA SER A 179 -10.88 -21.35 2.92
C SER A 179 -10.47 -21.19 4.38
N THR A 180 -10.62 -22.26 5.16
CA THR A 180 -9.81 -22.47 6.37
C THR A 180 -8.34 -22.68 5.99
N ILE A 181 -7.46 -22.55 6.99
CA ILE A 181 -6.05 -22.90 6.83
C ILE A 181 -5.91 -24.42 6.90
N THR A 182 -5.21 -25.01 5.95
CA THR A 182 -4.92 -26.45 5.90
C THR A 182 -3.42 -26.67 5.98
N SER A 183 -2.97 -27.61 6.82
CA SER A 183 -1.57 -28.03 6.83
C SER A 183 -1.32 -28.98 5.66
N VAL A 184 -0.27 -28.70 4.88
CA VAL A 184 0.19 -29.55 3.78
C VAL A 184 1.67 -29.85 3.99
N GLU A 185 2.13 -30.99 3.49
CA GLU A 185 3.52 -31.41 3.60
C GLU A 185 4.06 -31.67 2.22
N PHE A 186 5.11 -30.95 1.82
CA PHE A 186 5.78 -31.15 0.53
C PHE A 186 6.96 -32.10 0.68
N ALA A 187 7.17 -32.93 -0.34
CA ALA A 187 8.24 -33.91 -0.43
C ALA A 187 8.52 -34.13 -1.93
N PRO A 188 9.79 -34.24 -2.35
CA PRO A 188 10.13 -34.52 -3.75
C PRO A 188 9.48 -35.80 -4.27
N ASP A 189 9.27 -35.87 -5.59
CA ASP A 189 8.82 -37.06 -6.32
C ASP A 189 7.47 -37.64 -5.83
N ARG A 190 6.56 -36.75 -5.42
CA ARG A 190 5.18 -37.09 -5.05
C ARG A 190 4.18 -36.44 -5.99
N ASP A 191 3.07 -37.14 -6.20
CA ASP A 191 1.89 -36.66 -6.93
C ASP A 191 0.70 -36.63 -5.98
N ARG A 192 0.54 -35.53 -5.23
CA ARG A 192 -0.58 -35.38 -4.30
C ARG A 192 -1.54 -34.32 -4.77
N THR A 193 -2.80 -34.56 -4.45
CA THR A 193 -3.84 -33.54 -4.54
C THR A 193 -4.22 -33.10 -3.13
N PHE A 194 -4.02 -31.83 -2.81
CA PHE A 194 -4.44 -31.23 -1.55
C PHE A 194 -5.81 -30.57 -1.71
N ASP A 195 -6.79 -30.97 -0.90
CA ASP A 195 -8.14 -30.40 -0.95
C ASP A 195 -8.26 -29.14 -0.07
N LEU A 196 -8.76 -28.06 -0.67
CA LEU A 196 -9.12 -26.81 0.02
C LEU A 196 -10.59 -26.48 -0.26
N VAL A 197 -11.29 -25.97 0.74
CA VAL A 197 -12.71 -25.61 0.62
C VAL A 197 -12.91 -24.15 0.96
N VAL A 198 -13.29 -23.34 -0.03
CA VAL A 198 -13.67 -21.93 0.14
C VAL A 198 -15.13 -21.88 0.58
N ASP A 199 -15.35 -21.63 1.87
CA ASP A 199 -16.65 -21.80 2.53
C ASP A 199 -17.12 -20.55 3.30
N ARG A 200 -16.29 -19.52 3.37
CA ARG A 200 -16.57 -18.30 4.14
C ARG A 200 -16.06 -17.05 3.44
N THR A 201 -16.61 -15.92 3.83
CA THR A 201 -16.18 -14.60 3.35
C THR A 201 -15.34 -13.91 4.42
N ARG A 202 -14.28 -13.21 4.01
CA ARG A 202 -13.50 -12.39 4.95
C ARG A 202 -14.37 -11.29 5.55
N PRO A 203 -14.45 -11.18 6.90
CA PRO A 203 -15.30 -10.19 7.54
C PRO A 203 -14.80 -8.77 7.25
N THR A 204 -15.73 -7.82 7.28
CA THR A 204 -15.39 -6.40 7.30
C THR A 204 -14.65 -6.07 8.60
N VAL A 205 -13.59 -5.28 8.50
CA VAL A 205 -12.87 -4.78 9.67
C VAL A 205 -13.62 -3.56 10.20
N GLU A 206 -14.09 -3.63 11.44
CA GLU A 206 -14.70 -2.48 12.11
C GLU A 206 -13.68 -1.35 12.28
N LEU A 207 -14.11 -0.13 11.95
CA LEU A 207 -13.26 1.04 12.07
C LEU A 207 -13.20 1.51 13.54
N PRO A 208 -11.99 1.74 14.11
CA PRO A 208 -11.86 2.16 15.50
C PRO A 208 -12.59 3.47 15.80
N THR A 209 -13.17 3.61 16.99
CA THR A 209 -13.82 4.85 17.43
C THR A 209 -12.94 5.61 18.43
N ALA A 210 -12.92 6.95 18.32
CA ALA A 210 -12.31 7.83 19.31
C ALA A 210 -12.98 9.20 19.28
N SER A 211 -12.94 9.93 20.40
CA SER A 211 -13.60 11.25 20.53
C SER A 211 -13.11 12.29 19.52
N ASN A 212 -11.84 12.22 19.14
CA ASN A 212 -11.19 13.10 18.17
C ASN A 212 -10.93 12.44 16.80
N LEU A 213 -11.69 11.41 16.43
CA LEU A 213 -11.54 10.69 15.15
C LEU A 213 -12.89 10.58 14.45
N LYS A 214 -12.91 10.84 13.13
CA LYS A 214 -14.08 10.65 12.27
C LYS A 214 -13.70 9.95 10.98
N TRP A 215 -14.50 8.97 10.57
CA TRP A 215 -14.37 8.29 9.29
C TRP A 215 -15.33 8.92 8.28
N ILE A 216 -14.85 9.14 7.07
CA ILE A 216 -15.59 9.77 5.99
C ILE A 216 -15.62 8.81 4.82
N GLU A 217 -16.82 8.60 4.28
CA GLU A 217 -17.04 8.07 2.94
C GLU A 217 -17.90 9.08 2.18
N LEU A 218 -17.48 9.44 0.96
CA LEU A 218 -18.22 10.34 0.08
C LEU A 218 -18.20 9.79 -1.34
N ASP A 219 -19.36 9.56 -1.94
CA ASP A 219 -19.45 9.19 -3.35
C ASP A 219 -18.83 10.30 -4.23
N SER A 220 -18.02 9.90 -5.22
CA SER A 220 -17.44 10.80 -6.21
C SER A 220 -18.23 10.69 -7.52
N PRO A 221 -19.04 11.69 -7.89
CA PRO A 221 -19.79 11.67 -9.14
C PRO A 221 -18.89 11.70 -10.38
N SER A 222 -17.77 12.43 -10.36
CA SER A 222 -16.83 12.48 -11.49
C SER A 222 -16.14 11.13 -11.72
N ILE A 223 -15.54 10.53 -10.68
CA ILE A 223 -14.88 9.24 -10.82
C ILE A 223 -15.88 8.14 -11.20
N THR A 224 -17.06 8.15 -10.57
CA THR A 224 -18.10 7.15 -10.86
C THR A 224 -18.54 7.20 -12.32
N ARG A 225 -18.71 8.41 -12.86
CA ARG A 225 -19.09 8.61 -14.26
C ARG A 225 -18.00 8.13 -15.22
N THR A 226 -16.73 8.48 -14.95
CA THR A 226 -15.60 8.09 -15.81
C THR A 226 -15.37 6.59 -15.82
N LEU A 227 -15.45 5.93 -14.67
CA LEU A 227 -15.16 4.49 -14.55
C LEU A 227 -16.39 3.60 -14.76
N GLY A 228 -17.59 4.16 -14.81
CA GLY A 228 -18.84 3.40 -14.95
C GLY A 228 -19.18 2.52 -13.74
N ARG A 229 -18.56 2.76 -12.58
CA ARG A 229 -18.82 2.03 -11.33
C ARG A 229 -18.81 3.00 -10.13
N PRO A 230 -19.56 2.72 -9.05
CA PRO A 230 -19.52 3.55 -7.85
C PRO A 230 -18.10 3.62 -7.27
N VAL A 231 -17.62 4.84 -7.06
CA VAL A 231 -16.35 5.10 -6.38
C VAL A 231 -16.55 6.16 -5.30
N ARG A 232 -15.97 5.91 -4.13
CA ARG A 232 -16.01 6.81 -2.98
C ARG A 232 -14.62 7.34 -2.64
N HIS A 233 -14.56 8.59 -2.22
CA HIS A 233 -13.49 9.08 -1.37
C HIS A 233 -13.64 8.46 0.01
N ARG A 234 -12.53 8.02 0.60
CA ARG A 234 -12.47 7.58 2.00
C ARG A 234 -11.37 8.31 2.72
N ALA A 235 -11.64 8.72 3.95
CA ALA A 235 -10.63 9.36 4.80
C ALA A 235 -10.90 9.13 6.29
N GLY A 236 -9.83 9.18 7.08
CA GLY A 236 -9.90 9.33 8.53
C GLY A 236 -9.45 10.73 8.92
N VAL A 237 -10.26 11.41 9.72
CA VAL A 237 -10.02 12.79 10.16
C VAL A 237 -9.74 12.80 11.65
N ALA A 238 -8.54 13.18 12.02
CA ALA A 238 -8.08 13.31 13.40
C ALA A 238 -7.99 14.78 13.81
N PHE A 239 -8.63 15.12 14.93
CA PHE A 239 -8.75 16.50 15.41
C PHE A 239 -7.81 16.77 16.59
N PRO A 240 -7.18 17.95 16.66
CA PRO A 240 -6.41 18.35 17.84
C PRO A 240 -7.39 18.63 19.01
N PRO A 241 -6.99 18.44 20.28
CA PRO A 241 -7.89 18.64 21.42
C PRO A 241 -8.55 20.03 21.45
N ALA A 242 -7.78 21.06 21.11
CA ALA A 242 -8.27 22.44 21.06
C ALA A 242 -9.32 22.70 19.96
N TYR A 243 -9.53 21.76 19.01
CA TYR A 243 -10.67 21.84 18.10
C TYR A 243 -12.00 21.79 18.86
N PHE A 244 -12.10 21.04 19.95
CA PHE A 244 -13.35 20.90 20.71
C PHE A 244 -13.52 21.95 21.81
N ASP A 245 -12.51 22.80 22.01
CA ASP A 245 -12.53 23.88 22.97
C ASP A 245 -13.28 25.10 22.38
N LEU A 246 -14.41 25.44 23.01
CA LEU A 246 -15.25 26.57 22.61
C LEU A 246 -14.58 27.92 22.92
N ASP A 247 -13.64 27.96 23.85
CA ASP A 247 -12.90 29.15 24.25
C ASP A 247 -11.62 29.36 23.43
N ALA A 248 -11.24 28.37 22.60
CA ALA A 248 -10.05 28.45 21.76
C ALA A 248 -10.14 29.62 20.76
N LYS A 249 -9.23 30.60 20.85
CA LYS A 249 -9.19 31.78 19.94
C LYS A 249 -9.24 31.40 18.45
N ARG A 250 -8.65 30.26 18.08
CA ARG A 250 -8.68 29.73 16.71
C ARG A 250 -10.04 29.10 16.40
N ARG A 251 -10.77 29.70 15.44
CA ARG A 251 -12.04 29.16 14.97
C ARG A 251 -11.90 28.23 13.77
N PHE A 252 -10.95 28.49 12.88
CA PHE A 252 -10.63 27.67 11.71
C PHE A 252 -9.23 27.08 11.79
N TRP A 253 -9.09 25.83 11.36
CA TRP A 253 -7.91 25.00 11.58
C TRP A 253 -7.18 24.74 10.26
N PRO A 254 -5.84 24.87 10.23
CA PRO A 254 -5.07 24.36 9.11
C PRO A 254 -5.27 22.85 9.02
N VAL A 255 -5.10 22.31 7.82
CA VAL A 255 -5.26 20.89 7.52
C VAL A 255 -3.96 20.33 6.96
N ILE A 256 -3.60 19.14 7.42
CA ILE A 256 -2.53 18.33 6.87
C ILE A 256 -3.16 17.08 6.28
N TYR A 257 -3.16 16.99 4.95
CA TYR A 257 -3.53 15.79 4.22
C TYR A 257 -2.36 14.81 4.24
N VAL A 258 -2.62 13.59 4.66
CA VAL A 258 -1.63 12.51 4.72
C VAL A 258 -2.00 11.45 3.72
N ILE A 259 -1.05 11.07 2.88
CA ILE A 259 -1.19 9.98 1.92
C ILE A 259 -0.30 8.82 2.39
N PRO A 260 -0.90 7.70 2.82
CA PRO A 260 -0.16 6.48 3.17
C PRO A 260 0.66 5.96 1.98
N GLY A 261 1.77 5.26 2.26
CA GLY A 261 2.52 4.54 1.24
C GLY A 261 1.82 3.25 0.78
N PHE A 262 2.46 2.52 -0.13
CA PHE A 262 1.97 1.20 -0.55
C PHE A 262 1.70 0.31 0.67
N GLY A 263 0.51 -0.29 0.74
CA GLY A 263 0.10 -1.09 1.90
C GLY A 263 -0.86 -0.35 2.82
N GLY A 264 -0.67 0.95 3.01
CA GLY A 264 -1.44 1.76 3.95
C GLY A 264 -2.78 2.24 3.41
N ASP A 265 -3.65 2.67 4.31
CA ASP A 265 -4.95 3.27 4.01
C ASP A 265 -5.34 4.34 5.05
N HIS A 266 -6.54 4.90 4.88
CA HIS A 266 -7.08 5.94 5.73
C HIS A 266 -7.13 5.58 7.23
N ARG A 267 -7.10 4.29 7.60
CA ARG A 267 -7.11 3.84 9.01
C ARG A 267 -5.89 4.28 9.79
N ALA A 268 -4.80 4.67 9.12
CA ALA A 268 -3.67 5.31 9.79
C ALA A 268 -4.05 6.60 10.55
N ALA A 269 -5.23 7.19 10.30
CA ALA A 269 -5.78 8.28 11.11
C ALA A 269 -5.91 7.95 12.60
N THR A 270 -6.08 6.67 12.97
CA THR A 270 -6.09 6.24 14.38
C THR A 270 -4.78 6.59 15.09
N ARG A 271 -3.63 6.45 14.41
CA ARG A 271 -2.32 6.83 14.94
C ARG A 271 -2.22 8.34 15.17
N TYR A 272 -2.65 9.14 14.19
CA TYR A 272 -2.66 10.61 14.35
C TYR A 272 -3.60 11.07 15.46
N ALA A 273 -4.78 10.46 15.59
CA ALA A 273 -5.71 10.75 16.67
C ALA A 273 -5.10 10.44 18.05
N ALA A 274 -4.35 9.34 18.18
CA ALA A 274 -3.61 9.01 19.40
C ALA A 274 -2.48 10.02 19.69
N MET A 275 -1.65 10.34 18.69
CA MET A 275 -0.55 11.30 18.83
C MET A 275 -1.04 12.70 19.19
N LEU A 276 -2.19 13.15 18.65
CA LEU A 276 -2.77 14.45 19.00
C LEU A 276 -3.32 14.51 20.44
N ARG A 277 -3.68 13.37 21.04
CA ARG A 277 -4.12 13.31 22.44
C ARG A 277 -2.96 13.25 23.41
N ASP A 278 -1.79 12.79 22.97
CA ASP A 278 -0.59 12.69 23.80
C ASP A 278 0.04 14.08 24.02
N PRO A 279 0.07 14.60 25.26
CA PRO A 279 0.66 15.91 25.55
C PRO A 279 2.15 15.99 25.19
N SER A 280 2.90 14.87 25.23
CA SER A 280 4.33 14.84 24.90
C SER A 280 4.60 15.10 23.42
N MET A 281 3.61 14.86 22.56
CA MET A 281 3.71 15.06 21.12
C MET A 281 3.43 16.51 20.69
N ARG A 282 2.97 17.38 21.60
CA ARG A 282 2.50 18.74 21.26
C ARG A 282 3.58 19.63 20.64
N SER A 283 4.85 19.41 20.96
CA SER A 283 5.99 20.13 20.36
C SER A 283 6.43 19.56 19.01
N TYR A 284 6.02 18.35 18.67
CA TYR A 284 6.44 17.64 17.45
C TYR A 284 5.34 17.60 16.39
N LEU A 285 4.06 17.56 16.81
CA LEU A 285 2.92 17.55 15.91
C LEU A 285 2.26 18.94 15.83
N PRO A 286 2.21 19.52 14.61
CA PRO A 286 1.37 20.66 14.34
C PRO A 286 -0.05 20.49 14.89
N GLN A 287 -0.52 21.50 15.62
CA GLN A 287 -1.90 21.60 16.10
C GLN A 287 -2.81 21.99 14.93
N ALA A 288 -3.06 21.02 14.07
CA ALA A 288 -3.82 21.08 12.82
C ALA A 288 -4.81 19.90 12.78
N VAL A 289 -5.81 19.96 11.89
CA VAL A 289 -6.62 18.78 11.58
C VAL A 289 -5.83 17.89 10.63
N TRP A 290 -5.73 16.61 10.95
CA TRP A 290 -5.00 15.63 10.13
C TRP A 290 -6.01 14.78 9.36
N VAL A 291 -5.98 14.85 8.04
CA VAL A 291 -6.87 14.08 7.16
C VAL A 291 -6.03 13.01 6.46
N VAL A 292 -6.15 11.77 6.90
CA VAL A 292 -5.50 10.64 6.22
C VAL A 292 -6.41 10.17 5.10
N LEU A 293 -5.94 10.36 3.87
CA LEU A 293 -6.64 9.96 2.66
C LEU A 293 -6.47 8.46 2.41
N ASP A 294 -7.44 7.84 1.74
CA ASP A 294 -7.31 6.48 1.23
C ASP A 294 -6.84 6.49 -0.22
N PRO A 295 -5.63 6.00 -0.52
CA PRO A 295 -5.12 5.95 -1.88
C PRO A 295 -5.43 4.63 -2.59
N ASN A 296 -6.17 3.71 -1.96
CA ASN A 296 -6.36 2.37 -2.49
C ASN A 296 -7.57 2.26 -3.42
N ASP A 297 -7.37 1.59 -4.53
CA ASP A 297 -8.37 1.12 -5.47
C ASP A 297 -8.13 -0.37 -5.80
N ARG A 298 -8.99 -1.01 -6.61
CA ARG A 298 -8.87 -2.43 -6.99
C ARG A 298 -7.58 -2.73 -7.75
N LEU A 299 -7.02 -1.74 -8.46
CA LEU A 299 -5.73 -1.89 -9.16
C LEU A 299 -4.52 -1.46 -8.32
N GLY A 300 -4.72 -1.11 -7.04
CA GLY A 300 -3.64 -0.71 -6.13
C GLY A 300 -3.69 0.76 -5.74
N HIS A 301 -2.51 1.33 -5.45
CA HIS A 301 -2.37 2.72 -5.02
C HIS A 301 -2.54 3.67 -6.22
N HIS A 302 -3.64 4.43 -6.26
CA HIS A 302 -4.00 5.22 -7.46
C HIS A 302 -3.23 6.55 -7.61
N GLY A 303 -2.32 6.84 -6.68
CA GLY A 303 -1.38 7.96 -6.81
C GLY A 303 -1.99 9.36 -6.64
N PHE A 304 -3.31 9.46 -6.46
CA PHE A 304 -4.09 10.69 -6.71
C PHE A 304 -3.79 11.33 -8.07
N ALA A 305 -3.42 10.52 -9.06
CA ALA A 305 -3.21 10.97 -10.42
C ALA A 305 -4.46 10.72 -11.27
N ASP A 306 -4.74 11.64 -12.18
CA ASP A 306 -5.82 11.51 -13.14
C ASP A 306 -5.36 10.59 -14.28
N GLY A 307 -6.21 9.65 -14.70
CA GLY A 307 -5.92 8.79 -15.84
C GLY A 307 -6.95 7.69 -16.05
N ASP A 308 -6.79 6.94 -17.14
CA ASP A 308 -7.79 5.98 -17.62
C ASP A 308 -8.07 4.84 -16.63
N ASN A 309 -7.06 4.42 -15.86
CA ASN A 309 -7.17 3.30 -14.93
C ASN A 309 -7.94 3.65 -13.65
N PHE A 310 -7.82 4.89 -13.18
CA PHE A 310 -8.33 5.30 -11.86
C PHE A 310 -9.35 6.44 -11.91
N GLY A 311 -9.59 7.02 -13.09
CA GLY A 311 -10.41 8.20 -13.28
C GLY A 311 -9.70 9.48 -12.82
N PRO A 312 -10.44 10.60 -12.71
CA PRO A 312 -9.91 11.90 -12.31
C PRO A 312 -9.69 11.99 -10.78
N ARG A 313 -8.77 11.19 -10.21
CA ARG A 313 -8.56 11.10 -8.75
C ARG A 313 -8.07 12.39 -8.09
N GLY A 314 -7.12 13.08 -8.71
CA GLY A 314 -6.58 14.35 -8.24
C GLY A 314 -7.62 15.47 -8.39
N THR A 315 -8.23 15.56 -9.55
CA THR A 315 -9.31 16.53 -9.82
C THR A 315 -10.49 16.34 -8.87
N ALA A 316 -10.99 15.11 -8.69
CA ALA A 316 -12.09 14.84 -7.75
C ALA A 316 -11.73 15.13 -6.29
N LEU A 317 -10.49 14.85 -5.87
CA LEU A 317 -10.02 15.25 -4.54
C LEU A 317 -10.14 16.77 -4.34
N VAL A 318 -9.69 17.55 -5.32
CA VAL A 318 -9.64 19.03 -5.25
C VAL A 318 -11.01 19.68 -5.42
N GLU A 319 -11.82 19.20 -6.36
CA GLU A 319 -13.08 19.85 -6.74
C GLU A 319 -14.29 19.33 -5.95
N GLU A 320 -14.24 18.09 -5.46
CA GLU A 320 -15.35 17.45 -4.76
C GLU A 320 -15.04 17.30 -3.27
N PHE A 321 -13.96 16.59 -2.94
CA PHE A 321 -13.74 16.10 -1.58
C PHE A 321 -13.24 17.17 -0.61
N ILE A 322 -12.22 17.94 -0.99
CA ILE A 322 -11.68 19.03 -0.15
C ILE A 322 -12.78 20.08 0.15
N PRO A 323 -13.53 20.61 -0.83
CA PRO A 323 -14.61 21.55 -0.56
C PRO A 323 -15.71 20.98 0.33
N TRP A 324 -16.01 19.68 0.20
CA TRP A 324 -16.96 19.02 1.10
C TRP A 324 -16.45 18.98 2.55
N LEU A 325 -15.19 18.64 2.76
CA LEU A 325 -14.56 18.64 4.08
C LEU A 325 -14.59 20.04 4.72
N GLU A 326 -14.31 21.08 3.96
CA GLU A 326 -14.28 22.48 4.44
C GLU A 326 -15.65 23.04 4.79
N LYS A 327 -16.71 22.59 4.10
CA LYS A 327 -18.09 22.92 4.49
C LYS A 327 -18.52 22.21 5.76
N ARG A 328 -17.99 21.00 6.02
CA ARG A 328 -18.42 20.15 7.13
C ARG A 328 -17.62 20.36 8.41
N PHE A 329 -16.35 20.73 8.27
CA PHE A 329 -15.40 20.93 9.36
C PHE A 329 -14.87 22.36 9.31
N ARG A 330 -14.47 22.92 10.46
CA ARG A 330 -13.92 24.29 10.53
C ARG A 330 -12.47 24.32 10.03
N LEU A 331 -12.25 23.99 8.77
CA LEU A 331 -10.95 23.99 8.10
C LEU A 331 -10.74 25.34 7.41
N VAL A 332 -9.49 25.81 7.33
CA VAL A 332 -9.14 27.04 6.61
C VAL A 332 -9.28 26.78 5.10
N PRO A 333 -10.21 27.45 4.39
CA PRO A 333 -10.48 27.21 2.98
C PRO A 333 -9.54 28.03 2.07
N ASP A 334 -8.25 28.04 2.38
CA ASP A 334 -7.20 28.79 1.68
C ASP A 334 -5.95 27.93 1.57
N SER A 335 -5.20 28.06 0.47
CA SER A 335 -4.02 27.23 0.21
C SER A 335 -2.97 27.35 1.30
N LYS A 336 -2.80 28.53 1.92
CA LYS A 336 -1.87 28.74 3.05
C LYS A 336 -2.25 27.94 4.30
N GLY A 337 -3.49 27.46 4.36
CA GLY A 337 -3.99 26.58 5.42
C GLY A 337 -3.95 25.09 5.08
N ARG A 338 -3.58 24.70 3.85
CA ARG A 338 -3.58 23.31 3.37
C ARG A 338 -2.17 22.83 3.09
N PHE A 339 -1.80 21.73 3.73
CA PHE A 339 -0.53 21.05 3.49
C PHE A 339 -0.78 19.60 3.12
N VAL A 340 0.11 19.01 2.33
CA VAL A 340 0.06 17.60 1.97
C VAL A 340 1.39 16.91 2.31
N THR A 341 1.32 15.66 2.77
CA THR A 341 2.49 14.85 3.09
C THR A 341 2.23 13.39 2.80
N GLY A 342 3.28 12.62 2.58
CA GLY A 342 3.21 11.19 2.41
C GLY A 342 4.60 10.54 2.41
N HIS A 343 4.61 9.21 2.45
CA HIS A 343 5.83 8.40 2.48
C HIS A 343 5.83 7.33 1.37
N SER A 344 6.96 7.07 0.70
CA SER A 344 7.06 6.12 -0.43
C SER A 344 6.06 6.47 -1.53
N SER A 345 5.14 5.57 -1.91
CA SER A 345 4.10 5.87 -2.91
C SER A 345 3.22 7.05 -2.51
N GLY A 346 2.98 7.25 -1.21
CA GLY A 346 2.29 8.42 -0.70
C GLY A 346 3.13 9.68 -0.79
N GLY A 347 4.47 9.55 -0.70
CA GLY A 347 5.41 10.65 -0.89
C GLY A 347 5.42 11.13 -2.33
N TRP A 348 5.39 10.19 -3.28
CA TRP A 348 5.21 10.51 -4.69
C TRP A 348 3.87 11.23 -4.91
N SER A 349 2.77 10.70 -4.36
CA SER A 349 1.45 11.33 -4.47
C SER A 349 1.36 12.72 -3.87
N SER A 350 1.98 12.96 -2.71
CA SER A 350 1.97 14.29 -2.11
C SER A 350 2.71 15.30 -2.97
N LEU A 351 3.84 14.89 -3.57
CA LEU A 351 4.60 15.75 -4.48
C LEU A 351 3.82 15.99 -5.77
N TRP A 352 3.23 14.94 -6.34
CA TRP A 352 2.40 15.01 -7.53
C TRP A 352 1.25 16.01 -7.36
N LEU A 353 0.50 15.92 -6.26
CA LEU A 353 -0.60 16.85 -5.97
C LEU A 353 -0.13 18.29 -5.82
N GLN A 354 1.03 18.53 -5.19
CA GLN A 354 1.59 19.88 -5.06
C GLN A 354 1.96 20.48 -6.42
N LEU A 355 2.47 19.67 -7.35
CA LEU A 355 2.86 20.11 -8.68
C LEU A 355 1.64 20.32 -9.60
N GLN A 356 0.64 19.44 -9.52
CA GLN A 356 -0.55 19.52 -10.37
C GLN A 356 -1.60 20.51 -9.86
N HIS A 357 -1.63 20.78 -8.55
CA HIS A 357 -2.60 21.67 -7.92
C HIS A 357 -1.91 22.69 -6.99
N PRO A 358 -0.97 23.50 -7.50
CA PRO A 358 -0.15 24.40 -6.68
C PRO A 358 -0.97 25.49 -5.98
N ASP A 359 -2.11 25.89 -6.56
CA ASP A 359 -3.01 26.88 -5.97
C ASP A 359 -3.89 26.30 -4.84
N VAL A 360 -3.91 24.98 -4.67
CA VAL A 360 -4.72 24.30 -3.66
C VAL A 360 -3.90 24.02 -2.40
N PHE A 361 -2.66 23.54 -2.57
CA PHE A 361 -1.76 23.18 -1.47
C PHE A 361 -0.68 24.24 -1.29
N GLY A 362 -0.65 24.87 -0.11
CA GLY A 362 0.36 25.88 0.25
C GLY A 362 1.70 25.30 0.67
N GLY A 363 1.83 23.97 0.71
CA GLY A 363 3.10 23.31 0.94
C GLY A 363 3.00 21.78 0.97
N CYS A 364 4.12 21.13 0.63
CA CYS A 364 4.25 19.69 0.60
C CYS A 364 5.50 19.21 1.33
N PHE A 365 5.36 18.15 2.12
CA PHE A 365 6.47 17.44 2.76
C PHE A 365 6.47 15.99 2.28
N SER A 366 7.21 15.74 1.20
CA SER A 366 7.33 14.40 0.60
C SER A 366 8.50 13.63 1.24
N SER A 367 8.24 12.43 1.74
CA SER A 367 9.25 11.58 2.38
C SER A 367 9.54 10.34 1.55
N ALA A 368 10.81 10.15 1.17
CA ALA A 368 11.28 9.00 0.42
C ALA A 368 10.34 8.61 -0.74
N PRO A 369 9.98 9.55 -1.65
CA PRO A 369 9.01 9.28 -2.70
C PRO A 369 9.47 8.13 -3.62
N ASP A 370 8.52 7.41 -4.21
CA ASP A 370 8.80 6.59 -5.40
C ASP A 370 9.48 7.47 -6.48
N PRO A 371 10.20 6.89 -7.46
CA PRO A 371 10.95 7.66 -8.45
C PRO A 371 10.12 8.78 -9.09
N VAL A 372 10.64 10.01 -9.00
CA VAL A 372 9.97 11.24 -9.46
C VAL A 372 10.44 11.68 -10.85
N ASP A 373 11.51 11.04 -11.35
CA ASP A 373 12.07 11.22 -12.68
C ASP A 373 12.50 9.84 -13.20
N PHE A 374 12.18 9.59 -14.47
CA PHE A 374 12.51 8.36 -15.18
C PHE A 374 13.59 8.55 -16.25
N ALA A 375 14.17 9.76 -16.39
CA ALA A 375 15.20 10.06 -17.39
C ALA A 375 16.45 9.18 -17.29
N ALA A 376 16.70 8.56 -16.13
CA ALA A 376 17.80 7.63 -15.88
C ALA A 376 17.38 6.16 -15.78
N PHE A 377 16.10 5.81 -15.95
CA PHE A 377 15.65 4.43 -16.00
C PHE A 377 15.83 3.87 -17.42
N GLY A 378 17.06 3.51 -17.75
CA GLY A 378 17.39 2.89 -19.03
C GLY A 378 18.89 2.95 -19.35
N THR A 379 19.61 1.87 -19.01
CA THR A 379 20.79 1.40 -19.75
C THR A 379 20.77 -0.11 -19.78
#